data_AF-A0A094CW37-F1
#
_entry.id   AF-A0A094CW37-F1
#
_cell.length_a   1.000
_cell.length_b   1.000
_cell.length_c   1.000
_cell.angle_alpha   90.00
_cell.angle_beta   90.00
_cell.angle_gamma   90.00
#
_symmetry.space_group_name_H-M   'P 1'
#
loop_
_entity.id
_entity.type
_entity.pdbx_description
1 polymer ?
#
loop_
_entity_poly.entity_id
_entity_poly.type
_entity_poly.pdbx_seq_one_letter_code
_entity_poly.pdbx_strand_id
1 'polypeptide(L)'
;TPEYMATYSSTAAGRGIKVIIAAAGGAAHLPGMAAAYTTLPVIGVPVKGSALDGVDSLYSIVQMPRGVPVATVGINNSINAALLAARILGAFDAGVQAKVEAYAKAAKEENLDLKGVKMKELGWDAYHQQM
;
A
#
# COMPACT_ATOMS: atom_id res chain seq x y z
N THR A 1 -17.03 5.75 14.79
CA THR A 1 -17.92 4.88 14.00
C THR A 1 -17.43 3.42 13.99
N PRO A 2 -17.16 2.79 15.16
CA PRO A 2 -16.62 1.43 15.20
C PRO A 2 -17.60 0.37 14.66
N GLU A 3 -18.91 0.51 14.91
CA GLU A 3 -19.94 -0.43 14.43
C GLU A 3 -20.03 -0.42 12.90
N TYR A 4 -19.89 0.76 12.30
CA TYR A 4 -19.86 0.91 10.84
C TYR A 4 -18.65 0.19 10.24
N MET A 5 -17.45 0.38 10.81
CA MET A 5 -16.23 -0.29 10.35
C MET A 5 -16.34 -1.81 10.45
N ALA A 6 -16.85 -2.32 11.57
CA ALA A 6 -17.06 -3.76 11.77
C ALA A 6 -18.05 -4.31 10.74
N THR A 7 -19.20 -3.64 10.56
CA THR A 7 -20.23 -4.03 9.57
C THR A 7 -19.69 -3.97 8.13
N TYR A 8 -18.95 -2.92 7.79
CA TYR A 8 -18.37 -2.74 6.46
C TYR A 8 -17.41 -3.88 6.11
N SER A 9 -16.56 -4.26 7.07
CA SER A 9 -15.52 -5.29 6.89
C SER A 9 -16.09 -6.70 6.87
N SER A 10 -17.04 -7.01 7.77
CA SER A 10 -17.67 -8.34 7.84
C SER A 10 -18.56 -8.66 6.65
N THR A 11 -19.21 -7.64 6.07
CA THR A 11 -20.06 -7.80 4.88
C THR A 11 -19.29 -7.63 3.56
N ALA A 12 -18.01 -7.24 3.60
CA ALA A 12 -17.23 -6.89 2.41
C ALA A 12 -17.19 -8.01 1.36
N ALA A 13 -16.94 -9.25 1.78
CA ALA A 13 -16.87 -10.40 0.90
C ALA A 13 -18.20 -10.66 0.16
N GLY A 14 -19.33 -10.54 0.86
CA GLY A 14 -20.67 -10.70 0.28
C GLY A 14 -21.02 -9.61 -0.73
N ARG A 15 -20.37 -8.44 -0.66
CA ARG A 15 -20.49 -7.35 -1.65
C ARG A 15 -19.57 -7.51 -2.86
N GLY A 16 -18.82 -8.61 -2.95
CA GLY A 16 -17.89 -8.88 -4.05
C GLY A 16 -16.52 -8.21 -3.90
N ILE A 17 -16.23 -7.55 -2.77
CA ILE A 17 -14.91 -6.99 -2.49
C ILE A 17 -13.90 -8.15 -2.35
N LYS A 18 -12.70 -7.94 -2.88
CA LYS A 18 -11.62 -8.96 -2.89
C LYS A 18 -10.42 -8.57 -2.04
N VAL A 19 -10.16 -7.28 -1.89
CA VAL A 19 -9.05 -6.73 -1.09
C VAL A 19 -9.53 -5.43 -0.46
N ILE A 20 -9.18 -5.17 0.80
CA ILE A 20 -9.44 -3.90 1.49
C ILE A 20 -8.13 -3.14 1.63
N ILE A 21 -8.13 -1.86 1.29
CA ILE A 21 -7.04 -0.94 1.64
C ILE A 21 -7.56 -0.02 2.74
N ALA A 22 -6.86 0.00 3.88
CA ALA A 22 -7.18 0.83 5.03
C ALA A 22 -6.00 1.73 5.40
N ALA A 23 -6.25 3.03 5.52
CA ALA A 23 -5.24 4.02 5.86
C ALA A 23 -5.58 4.68 7.21
N ALA A 24 -4.61 4.79 8.11
CA ALA A 24 -4.79 5.45 9.41
C ALA A 24 -3.47 6.01 9.95
N GLY A 25 -3.55 7.06 10.77
CA GLY A 25 -2.41 7.73 11.40
C GLY A 25 -2.52 7.76 12.93
N GLY A 26 -1.40 8.03 13.60
CA GLY A 26 -1.30 8.00 15.07
C GLY A 26 -1.43 6.59 15.62
N ALA A 27 -2.35 6.40 16.58
CA ALA A 27 -2.82 5.09 17.02
C ALA A 27 -3.71 4.44 15.93
N ALA A 28 -3.07 3.94 14.88
CA ALA A 28 -3.68 3.60 13.61
C ALA A 28 -4.39 2.23 13.60
N HIS A 29 -5.48 2.09 14.35
CA HIS A 29 -6.16 0.79 14.56
C HIS A 29 -7.03 0.30 13.39
N LEU A 30 -7.41 1.19 12.46
CA LEU A 30 -8.38 0.86 11.40
C LEU A 30 -7.99 -0.40 10.59
N PRO A 31 -6.74 -0.57 10.10
CA PRO A 31 -6.38 -1.74 9.30
C PRO A 31 -6.45 -3.05 10.10
N GLY A 32 -5.94 -3.05 11.33
CA GLY A 32 -5.97 -4.22 12.21
C GLY A 32 -7.39 -4.62 12.59
N MET A 33 -8.24 -3.65 12.91
CA MET A 33 -9.64 -3.89 13.22
C MET A 33 -10.42 -4.39 11.99
N ALA A 34 -10.20 -3.80 10.81
CA ALA A 34 -10.83 -4.29 9.58
C ALA A 34 -10.45 -5.76 9.30
N ALA A 35 -9.17 -6.10 9.48
CA ALA A 35 -8.68 -7.48 9.32
C ALA A 35 -9.28 -8.46 10.33
N ALA A 36 -9.59 -8.01 11.55
CA ALA A 36 -10.23 -8.85 12.57
C ALA A 36 -11.68 -9.24 12.22
N TYR A 37 -12.35 -8.46 11.38
CA TYR A 37 -13.75 -8.66 11.01
C TYR A 37 -13.96 -9.29 9.64
N THR A 38 -12.90 -9.63 8.90
CA THR A 38 -13.02 -10.16 7.54
C THR A 38 -11.99 -11.24 7.25
N THR A 39 -12.32 -12.14 6.32
CA THR A 39 -11.36 -13.12 5.79
C THR A 39 -10.63 -12.62 4.54
N LEU A 40 -11.02 -11.44 4.04
CA LEU A 40 -10.36 -10.82 2.90
C LEU A 40 -8.96 -10.29 3.28
N PRO A 41 -8.01 -10.27 2.34
CA PRO A 41 -6.75 -9.55 2.53
C PRO A 41 -7.00 -8.07 2.84
N VAL A 42 -6.35 -7.60 3.91
CA VAL A 42 -6.34 -6.17 4.30
C VAL A 42 -4.93 -5.62 4.15
N ILE A 43 -4.81 -4.52 3.40
CA ILE A 43 -3.57 -3.77 3.19
C ILE A 43 -3.63 -2.52 4.06
N GLY A 44 -2.62 -2.34 4.91
CA GLY A 44 -2.50 -1.19 5.81
C GLY A 44 -1.57 -0.13 5.24
N VAL A 45 -2.05 1.12 5.18
CA VAL A 45 -1.24 2.30 4.83
C VAL A 45 -1.05 3.16 6.09
N PRO A 46 0.15 3.17 6.68
CA PRO A 46 0.47 4.09 7.76
C PRO A 46 0.45 5.53 7.24
N VAL A 47 -0.36 6.39 7.84
CA VAL A 47 -0.45 7.81 7.47
C VAL A 47 0.42 8.62 8.43
N LYS A 48 1.34 9.42 7.88
CA LYS A 48 2.18 10.32 8.67
C LYS A 48 1.31 11.35 9.40
N GLY A 49 1.31 11.27 10.73
CA GLY A 49 0.72 12.29 11.61
C GLY A 49 1.63 13.51 11.79
N SER A 50 1.21 14.42 12.66
CA SER A 50 2.00 15.61 13.03
C SER A 50 3.21 15.29 13.91
N ALA A 51 3.16 14.18 14.66
CA ALA A 51 4.22 13.69 15.51
C ALA A 51 4.80 12.38 14.97
N LEU A 52 6.06 12.09 15.32
CA LEU A 52 6.74 10.80 15.11
C LEU A 52 6.87 10.34 13.65
N ASP A 53 6.65 11.23 12.67
CA ASP A 53 6.81 10.97 11.23
C ASP A 53 6.09 9.71 10.71
N GLY A 54 5.02 9.27 11.38
CA GLY A 54 4.26 8.07 11.03
C GLY A 54 4.84 6.76 11.57
N VAL A 55 5.89 6.77 12.39
CA VAL A 55 6.44 5.57 13.05
C VAL A 55 5.42 4.97 14.01
N ASP A 56 4.69 5.81 14.74
CA ASP A 56 3.55 5.43 15.56
C ASP A 56 2.48 4.66 14.78
N SER A 57 2.17 5.17 13.59
CA SER A 57 1.18 4.63 12.66
C SER A 57 1.67 3.31 12.08
N LEU A 58 2.96 3.24 11.72
CA LEU A 58 3.59 2.03 11.20
C LEU A 58 3.51 0.91 12.23
N TYR A 59 3.94 1.15 13.48
CA TYR A 59 3.89 0.15 14.53
C TYR A 59 2.48 -0.23 14.95
N SER A 60 1.53 0.71 14.93
CA SER A 60 0.12 0.42 15.17
C SER A 60 -0.50 -0.54 14.14
N ILE A 61 0.06 -0.62 12.94
CA ILE A 61 -0.47 -1.42 11.82
C ILE A 61 0.33 -2.72 11.62
N VAL A 62 1.67 -2.65 11.62
CA VAL A 62 2.52 -3.79 11.23
C VAL A 62 2.68 -4.84 12.32
N GLN A 63 2.59 -4.46 13.60
CA GLN A 63 2.84 -5.35 14.74
C GLN A 63 1.60 -6.14 15.17
N MET A 64 0.80 -6.61 14.20
CA MET A 64 -0.39 -7.41 14.50
C MET A 64 -0.02 -8.76 15.14
N PRO A 65 -0.77 -9.22 16.16
CA PRO A 65 -0.54 -10.53 16.76
C PRO A 65 -0.89 -11.67 15.80
N ARG A 66 -0.45 -12.88 16.16
CA ARG A 66 -0.76 -14.11 15.39
C ARG A 66 -2.28 -14.28 15.24
N GLY A 67 -2.70 -14.60 14.02
CA GLY A 67 -4.10 -14.90 13.69
C GLY A 67 -4.82 -13.80 12.89
N VAL A 68 -4.36 -12.55 12.94
CA VAL A 68 -5.02 -11.42 12.25
C VAL A 68 -3.98 -10.60 11.45
N PRO A 69 -3.55 -11.08 10.27
CA PRO A 69 -2.50 -10.42 9.51
C PRO A 69 -2.99 -9.14 8.80
N VAL A 70 -2.09 -8.16 8.68
CA VAL A 70 -2.26 -6.97 7.81
C VAL A 70 -1.03 -6.86 6.91
N ALA A 71 -1.25 -6.67 5.61
CA ALA A 71 -0.18 -6.41 4.66
C ALA A 71 0.20 -4.92 4.68
N THR A 72 1.21 -4.55 5.47
CA THR A 72 1.58 -3.14 5.66
C THR A 72 2.55 -2.66 4.59
N VAL A 73 2.26 -1.51 3.98
CA VAL A 73 3.16 -0.82 3.04
C VAL A 73 3.92 0.33 3.72
N GLY A 74 4.80 1.01 2.99
CA GLY A 74 5.53 2.17 3.52
C GLY A 74 4.61 3.31 3.97
N ILE A 75 5.12 4.15 4.87
CA ILE A 75 4.41 5.34 5.38
C ILE A 75 4.01 6.25 4.20
N ASN A 76 2.76 6.72 4.19
CA ASN A 76 2.11 7.50 3.12
C ASN A 76 2.10 6.85 1.73
N ASN A 77 2.43 5.56 1.61
CA ASN A 77 2.61 4.93 0.31
C ASN A 77 1.33 4.25 -0.20
N SER A 78 0.29 5.05 -0.44
CA SER A 78 -0.99 4.57 -0.99
C SER A 78 -0.86 3.95 -2.38
N ILE A 79 0.11 4.42 -3.18
CA ILE A 79 0.42 3.87 -4.51
C ILE A 79 0.84 2.40 -4.38
N ASN A 80 1.76 2.08 -3.48
CA ASN A 80 2.17 0.68 -3.28
C ASN A 80 1.04 -0.17 -2.71
N ALA A 81 0.13 0.39 -1.90
CA ALA A 81 -1.06 -0.36 -1.47
C ALA A 81 -1.98 -0.71 -2.65
N ALA A 82 -2.21 0.23 -3.57
CA ALA A 82 -2.99 -0.02 -4.78
C ALA A 82 -2.31 -1.05 -5.70
N LEU A 83 -0.98 -0.94 -5.88
CA LEU A 83 -0.21 -1.91 -6.67
C LEU A 83 -0.19 -3.30 -6.03
N LEU A 84 -0.12 -3.38 -4.70
CA LEU A 84 -0.21 -4.65 -3.98
C LEU A 84 -1.61 -5.27 -4.14
N ALA A 85 -2.67 -4.47 -4.02
CA ALA A 85 -4.03 -4.95 -4.29
C ALA A 85 -4.17 -5.47 -5.73
N ALA A 86 -3.65 -4.71 -6.71
CA ALA A 86 -3.64 -5.13 -8.11
C ALA A 86 -2.84 -6.42 -8.32
N ARG A 87 -1.72 -6.64 -7.62
CA ARG A 87 -0.97 -7.90 -7.65
C ARG A 87 -1.75 -9.07 -7.04
N ILE A 88 -2.43 -8.86 -5.91
CA ILE A 88 -3.29 -9.89 -5.29
C ILE A 88 -4.41 -10.31 -6.25
N LEU A 89 -5.05 -9.34 -6.92
CA LEU A 89 -6.07 -9.61 -7.93
C LEU A 89 -5.47 -10.29 -9.18
N GLY A 90 -4.36 -9.75 -9.68
CA GLY A 90 -3.67 -10.24 -10.87
C GLY A 90 -3.14 -11.67 -10.74
N ALA A 91 -2.93 -12.17 -9.53
CA ALA A 91 -2.60 -13.58 -9.31
C ALA A 91 -3.68 -14.56 -9.82
N PHE A 92 -4.91 -14.08 -10.02
CA PHE A 92 -6.05 -14.86 -10.50
C PHE A 92 -6.78 -14.22 -11.69
N ASP A 93 -6.31 -13.06 -12.17
CA ASP A 93 -6.90 -12.33 -13.30
C ASP A 93 -5.78 -11.92 -14.27
N ALA A 94 -5.70 -12.62 -15.41
CA ALA A 94 -4.66 -12.40 -16.41
C ALA A 94 -4.71 -10.98 -17.03
N GLY A 95 -5.89 -10.35 -17.08
CA GLY A 95 -6.04 -8.99 -17.58
C GLY A 95 -5.46 -7.96 -16.62
N VAL A 96 -5.67 -8.15 -15.31
CA VAL A 96 -5.02 -7.33 -14.27
C VAL A 96 -3.52 -7.60 -14.22
N GLN A 97 -3.11 -8.87 -14.33
CA GLN A 97 -1.70 -9.26 -14.35
C GLN A 97 -0.94 -8.51 -15.46
N ALA A 98 -1.46 -8.54 -16.69
CA ALA A 98 -0.82 -7.86 -17.82
C ALA A 98 -0.68 -6.35 -17.60
N LYS A 99 -1.67 -5.70 -16.96
CA LYS A 99 -1.61 -4.28 -16.60
C LYS A 99 -0.54 -4.00 -15.54
N VAL A 100 -0.40 -4.86 -14.54
CA VAL A 100 0.63 -4.76 -13.51
C VAL A 100 2.03 -4.93 -14.12
N GLU A 101 2.21 -5.89 -15.04
CA GLU A 101 3.46 -6.12 -15.76
C GLU A 101 3.84 -4.90 -16.62
N ALA A 102 2.88 -4.36 -17.37
CA ALA A 102 3.10 -3.16 -18.18
C ALA A 102 3.51 -1.96 -17.30
N TYR A 103 2.82 -1.76 -16.17
CA TYR A 103 3.18 -0.71 -15.21
C TYR A 103 4.60 -0.88 -14.66
N ALA A 104 4.96 -2.10 -14.26
CA ALA A 104 6.30 -2.40 -13.74
C ALA A 104 7.40 -2.17 -14.79
N LYS A 105 7.13 -2.50 -16.05
CA LYS A 105 8.04 -2.24 -17.17
C LYS A 105 8.26 -0.73 -17.38
N ALA A 106 7.19 0.05 -17.44
CA ALA A 106 7.27 1.51 -17.60
C ALA A 106 8.04 2.17 -16.44
N ALA A 107 7.78 1.74 -15.20
CA ALA A 107 8.50 2.25 -14.02
C ALA A 107 10.00 1.92 -14.06
N LYS A 108 10.38 0.75 -14.59
CA LYS A 108 11.78 0.36 -14.78
C LYS A 108 12.46 1.27 -15.81
N GLU A 109 11.82 1.47 -16.96
CA GLU A 109 12.32 2.33 -18.03
C GLU A 109 12.53 3.77 -17.54
N GLU A 110 11.56 4.32 -16.80
CA GLU A 110 11.67 5.67 -16.24
C GLU A 110 12.84 5.80 -15.25
N ASN A 111 12.98 4.85 -14.32
CA ASN A 111 13.94 4.97 -13.21
C ASN A 111 15.37 4.59 -13.60
N LEU A 112 15.57 3.51 -14.35
CA LEU A 112 16.90 3.04 -14.72
C LEU A 112 17.38 3.67 -16.03
N ASP A 113 16.52 3.66 -17.04
CA ASP A 113 16.96 3.96 -18.40
C ASP A 113 16.97 5.47 -18.66
N LEU A 114 16.04 6.22 -18.08
CA LEU A 114 16.01 7.68 -18.22
C LEU A 114 16.76 8.39 -17.09
N LYS A 115 16.33 8.20 -15.83
CA LYS A 115 16.93 8.93 -14.69
C LYS A 115 18.37 8.49 -14.43
N GLY A 116 18.64 7.18 -14.48
CA GLY A 116 19.98 6.63 -14.25
C GLY A 116 21.00 7.07 -15.31
N VAL A 117 20.62 7.07 -16.59
CA VAL A 117 21.47 7.56 -17.68
C VAL A 117 21.71 9.05 -17.55
N LYS A 118 20.64 9.83 -17.37
CA LYS A 118 20.73 11.30 -17.23
C LYS A 118 21.63 11.71 -16.06
N MET A 119 21.56 11.02 -14.91
CA MET A 119 22.43 11.28 -13.77
C MET A 119 23.90 10.95 -14.07
N LYS A 120 24.18 9.85 -14.80
CA LYS A 120 25.54 9.47 -15.19
C LYS A 120 26.16 10.47 -16.18
N GLU A 121 25.36 10.98 -17.12
CA GLU A 121 25.83 11.92 -18.15
C GLU A 121 26.05 13.34 -17.59
N LEU A 122 25.11 13.84 -16.78
CA LEU A 122 25.19 15.19 -16.20
C LEU A 122 26.12 15.27 -14.98
N GLY A 123 26.34 14.14 -14.31
CA GLY A 123 26.91 14.12 -12.96
C GLY A 123 25.86 14.47 -11.89
N TRP A 124 26.13 14.06 -10.65
CA TRP A 124 25.14 14.12 -9.57
C TRP A 124 24.72 15.56 -9.22
N ASP A 125 25.65 16.51 -9.26
CA ASP A 125 25.42 17.91 -8.84
C ASP A 125 24.49 18.64 -9.82
N ALA A 126 24.82 18.59 -11.12
CA ALA A 126 23.97 19.17 -12.17
C ALA A 126 22.60 18.47 -12.30
N TYR A 127 22.53 17.17 -12.00
CA TYR A 127 21.26 16.44 -11.97
C TYR A 127 20.37 16.88 -10.80
N HIS A 128 20.95 17.11 -9.62
CA HIS A 128 20.21 17.57 -8.45
C HIS A 128 19.61 18.97 -8.63
N GLN A 129 20.32 19.88 -9.30
CA GLN A 129 19.84 21.24 -9.58
C GLN A 129 18.63 21.29 -10.55
N GLN A 130 18.31 20.18 -11.23
CA GLN A 130 17.19 20.07 -12.16
C GLN A 130 15.94 19.40 -11.57
N MET A 131 15.99 18.94 -10.32
CA MET A 131 14.84 18.37 -9.59
C MET A 131 14.14 19.43 -8.74
#